data_AF-A0A534IJ35-F1
#
_entry.id   AF-A0A534IJ35-F1
#
_cell.length_a   1.000
_cell.length_b   1.000
_cell.length_c   1.000
_cell.angle_alpha   90.00
_cell.angle_beta   90.00
_cell.angle_gamma   90.00
#
_symmetry.space_group_name_H-M   'P 1'
#
loop_
_entity.id
_entity.type
_entity.pdbx_description
1 polymer ?
#
loop_
_entity_poly.entity_id
_entity_poly.type
_entity_poly.pdbx_seq_one_letter_code
_entity_poly.pdbx_strand_id
1 'polypeptide(L)'
;MPLSMRLRNVPKPAFAGLLIAAGVIGRILFAGAANVEPVLILSMLAGVLLGGLYVIVVPVAILGISDVFFYTVVYGSTYSPVSILGLGLFMYTGYVFVAAVGGFAIRRRVLWRTKTIAIFTAISVPLTVAYDAWTAFGDWLFITSRVGWTLPQVYAAQVPFTAIHVFSSLLFAPILGVTFLAIHLYGLPVVGPAEAPAESQ
;
A
#
# COMPACT_ATOMS: atom_id res chain seq x y z
N MET A 1 18.66 20.74 -30.51
CA MET A 1 18.62 19.27 -30.52
C MET A 1 17.17 18.83 -30.41
N PRO A 2 16.61 18.05 -31.35
CA PRO A 2 15.26 17.51 -31.17
C PRO A 2 15.27 16.50 -30.03
N LEU A 3 14.30 16.63 -29.12
CA LEU A 3 14.08 15.70 -28.02
C LEU A 3 13.13 14.61 -28.49
N SER A 4 13.42 13.34 -28.16
CA SER A 4 12.47 12.23 -28.36
C SER A 4 12.08 11.60 -27.03
N MET A 5 10.82 11.19 -26.93
CA MET A 5 10.30 10.48 -25.76
C MET A 5 10.52 8.99 -25.97
N ARG A 6 11.21 8.35 -25.02
CA ARG A 6 11.45 6.90 -25.01
C ARG A 6 10.88 6.29 -23.75
N LEU A 7 10.42 5.05 -23.85
CA LEU A 7 9.95 4.29 -22.70
C LEU A 7 11.11 3.47 -22.12
N ARG A 8 11.40 3.66 -20.83
CA ARG A 8 12.45 2.93 -20.12
C ARG A 8 11.86 1.96 -19.12
N ASN A 9 12.20 0.68 -19.26
CA ASN A 9 11.87 -0.35 -18.28
C ASN A 9 12.44 0.00 -16.90
N VAL A 10 11.60 -0.14 -15.87
CA VAL A 10 11.97 0.16 -14.49
C VAL A 10 12.44 -1.12 -13.79
N PRO A 11 13.69 -1.19 -13.28
CA PRO A 11 14.15 -2.37 -12.56
C PRO A 11 13.40 -2.52 -11.23
N LYS A 12 13.24 -3.76 -10.76
CA LYS A 12 12.45 -4.08 -9.55
C LYS A 12 12.77 -3.21 -8.32
N PRO A 13 14.05 -2.95 -7.96
CA PRO A 13 14.36 -2.10 -6.81
C PRO A 13 13.87 -0.66 -6.98
N ALA A 14 14.03 -0.08 -8.18
CA ALA A 14 13.53 1.26 -8.47
C ALA A 14 12.00 1.31 -8.43
N PHE A 15 11.34 0.28 -8.96
CA PHE A 15 9.88 0.17 -8.90
C PHE A 15 9.37 0.03 -7.46
N ALA A 16 10.07 -0.75 -6.62
CA ALA A 16 9.79 -0.82 -5.19
C ALA A 16 9.93 0.55 -4.52
N GLY A 17 10.99 1.31 -4.87
CA GLY A 17 11.18 2.68 -4.40
C GLY A 17 10.01 3.60 -4.77
N LEU A 18 9.45 3.47 -5.97
CA LEU A 18 8.26 4.24 -6.38
C LEU A 18 7.02 3.88 -5.55
N LEU A 19 6.79 2.59 -5.29
CA LEU A 19 5.69 2.14 -4.43
C LEU A 19 5.86 2.66 -2.99
N ILE A 20 7.07 2.60 -2.45
CA ILE A 20 7.39 3.10 -1.11
C ILE A 20 7.16 4.60 -1.03
N ALA A 21 7.70 5.37 -1.99
CA ALA A 21 7.53 6.82 -2.02
C ALA A 21 6.04 7.20 -2.11
N ALA A 22 5.28 6.56 -3.01
CA ALA A 22 3.84 6.80 -3.13
C ALA A 22 3.08 6.46 -1.84
N GLY A 23 3.47 5.39 -1.14
CA GLY A 23 2.86 4.99 0.12
C GLY A 23 3.14 5.95 1.25
N VAL A 24 4.40 6.36 1.41
CA VAL A 24 4.81 7.34 2.43
C VAL A 24 4.13 8.69 2.18
N ILE A 25 4.24 9.21 0.95
CA ILE A 25 3.64 10.51 0.58
C ILE A 25 2.13 10.45 0.76
N GLY A 26 1.47 9.42 0.22
CA GLY A 26 0.03 9.29 0.32
C GLY A 26 -0.46 9.21 1.76
N ARG A 27 0.18 8.38 2.60
CA ARG A 27 -0.20 8.26 4.02
C ARG A 27 -0.04 9.58 4.77
N ILE A 28 0.99 10.37 4.47
CA ILE A 28 1.20 11.70 5.06
C ILE A 28 0.17 12.72 4.53
N LEU A 29 -0.09 12.74 3.22
CA LEU A 29 -1.07 13.66 2.61
C LEU A 29 -2.47 13.47 3.17
N PHE A 30 -2.85 12.24 3.48
CA PHE A 30 -4.15 11.91 4.06
C PHE A 30 -4.13 11.78 5.58
N ALA A 31 -3.10 12.28 6.28
CA ALA A 31 -2.99 12.14 7.74
C ALA A 31 -4.20 12.71 8.52
N GLY A 32 -4.91 13.70 7.95
CA GLY A 32 -6.13 14.26 8.54
C GLY A 32 -7.42 13.49 8.24
N ALA A 33 -7.37 12.45 7.40
CA ALA A 33 -8.52 11.65 6.99
C ALA A 33 -8.34 10.20 7.48
N ALA A 34 -9.01 9.87 8.59
CA ALA A 34 -8.89 8.55 9.21
C ALA A 34 -9.20 7.42 8.21
N ASN A 35 -8.26 6.46 8.09
CA ASN A 35 -8.32 5.29 7.23
C ASN A 35 -8.52 5.57 5.73
N VAL A 36 -8.28 6.81 5.29
CA VAL A 36 -8.12 7.12 3.87
C VAL A 36 -6.63 7.00 3.55
N GLU A 37 -6.15 5.79 3.30
CA GLU A 37 -4.74 5.59 2.98
C GLU A 37 -4.51 4.61 1.82
N PRO A 38 -3.47 4.83 0.99
CA PRO A 38 -3.18 3.99 -0.16
C PRO A 38 -2.35 2.74 0.18
N VAL A 39 -1.93 2.58 1.44
CA VAL A 39 -0.92 1.59 1.87
C VAL A 39 -1.38 0.16 1.57
N LEU A 40 -2.65 -0.15 1.79
CA LEU A 40 -3.22 -1.48 1.53
C LEU A 40 -3.03 -1.88 0.06
N ILE A 41 -3.40 -0.97 -0.84
CA ILE A 41 -3.31 -1.15 -2.29
C ILE A 41 -1.86 -1.28 -2.74
N LEU A 42 -0.97 -0.40 -2.27
CA LEU A 42 0.44 -0.44 -2.63
C LEU A 42 1.15 -1.69 -2.11
N SER A 43 0.78 -2.17 -0.93
CA SER A 43 1.27 -3.43 -0.37
C SER A 43 0.84 -4.61 -1.22
N MET A 44 -0.44 -4.66 -1.61
CA MET A 44 -0.95 -5.70 -2.51
C MET A 44 -0.22 -5.65 -3.87
N LEU A 45 0.00 -4.46 -4.44
CA LEU A 45 0.75 -4.29 -5.69
C LEU A 45 2.20 -4.74 -5.58
N ALA A 46 2.88 -4.49 -4.45
CA ALA A 46 4.22 -5.02 -4.22
C ALA A 46 4.26 -6.55 -4.32
N GLY A 47 3.27 -7.22 -3.73
CA GLY A 47 3.09 -8.67 -3.87
C GLY A 47 2.85 -9.11 -5.30
N VAL A 48 1.86 -8.51 -5.97
CA VAL A 48 1.42 -8.88 -7.32
C VAL A 48 2.53 -8.64 -8.35
N LEU A 49 3.16 -7.46 -8.33
CA LEU A 49 4.10 -7.00 -9.37
C LEU A 49 5.53 -7.46 -9.12
N LEU A 50 6.00 -7.45 -7.86
CA LEU A 50 7.40 -7.72 -7.53
C LEU A 50 7.57 -9.11 -6.90
N GLY A 51 6.75 -9.45 -5.90
CA GLY A 51 6.79 -10.69 -5.11
C GLY A 51 8.12 -10.93 -4.39
N GLY A 52 8.33 -12.15 -3.87
CA GLY A 52 9.55 -12.48 -3.13
C GLY A 52 9.76 -11.57 -1.91
N LEU A 53 10.98 -11.08 -1.69
CA LEU A 53 11.32 -10.22 -0.55
C LEU A 53 10.54 -8.89 -0.53
N TYR A 54 10.06 -8.41 -1.69
CA TYR A 54 9.31 -7.16 -1.79
C TYR A 54 7.92 -7.23 -1.13
N VAL A 55 7.40 -8.44 -0.86
CA VAL A 55 6.19 -8.66 -0.03
C VAL A 55 6.39 -8.11 1.38
N ILE A 56 7.62 -8.10 1.87
CA ILE A 56 7.97 -7.62 3.21
C ILE A 56 8.53 -6.20 3.13
N VAL A 57 9.53 -5.99 2.28
CA VAL A 57 10.29 -4.73 2.25
C VAL A 57 9.41 -3.52 1.97
N VAL A 58 8.48 -3.62 1.01
CA VAL A 58 7.65 -2.47 0.62
C VAL A 58 6.70 -2.03 1.75
N PRO A 59 5.81 -2.89 2.29
CA PRO A 59 4.91 -2.46 3.36
C PRO A 59 5.66 -2.01 4.62
N VAL A 60 6.72 -2.73 5.01
CA VAL A 60 7.52 -2.38 6.20
C VAL A 60 8.23 -1.05 6.01
N ALA A 61 8.77 -0.76 4.83
CA ALA A 61 9.43 0.53 4.57
C ALA A 61 8.41 1.68 4.54
N ILE A 62 7.22 1.48 3.94
CA ILE A 62 6.16 2.50 3.96
C ILE A 62 5.83 2.87 5.39
N LEU A 63 5.50 1.88 6.22
CA LEU A 63 5.14 2.12 7.61
C LEU A 63 6.31 2.67 8.41
N GLY A 64 7.49 2.05 8.35
CA GLY A 64 8.66 2.47 9.13
C GLY A 64 9.06 3.92 8.88
N ILE A 65 9.01 4.38 7.64
CA ILE A 65 9.34 5.76 7.30
C ILE A 65 8.23 6.72 7.76
N SER A 66 6.97 6.40 7.46
CA SER A 66 5.86 7.32 7.75
C SER A 66 5.45 7.32 9.24
N ASP A 67 5.67 6.24 9.98
CA ASP A 67 5.41 6.16 11.42
C ASP A 67 6.28 7.13 12.21
N VAL A 68 7.49 7.44 11.73
CA VAL A 68 8.31 8.50 12.32
C VAL A 68 7.53 9.81 12.33
N PHE A 69 6.89 10.18 11.21
CA PHE A 69 6.05 11.38 11.14
C PHE A 69 4.82 11.26 12.06
N PHE A 70 4.10 10.14 12.03
CA PHE A 70 2.88 9.99 12.84
C PHE A 70 3.15 10.02 14.34
N TYR A 71 4.18 9.33 14.84
CA TYR A 71 4.46 9.28 16.27
C TYR A 71 5.24 10.48 16.81
N THR A 72 5.88 11.28 15.95
CA THR A 72 6.57 12.51 16.37
C THR A 72 5.74 13.78 16.18
N VAL A 73 4.90 13.84 15.13
CA VAL A 73 4.15 15.06 14.76
C VAL A 73 2.66 14.93 15.09
N VAL A 74 2.01 13.84 14.68
CA VAL A 74 0.53 13.72 14.77
C VAL A 74 0.09 13.24 16.15
N TYR A 75 0.72 12.20 16.66
CA TYR A 75 0.38 11.52 17.92
C TYR A 75 1.45 11.73 19.00
N GLY A 76 2.23 12.81 18.88
CA GLY A 76 3.32 13.10 19.83
C GLY A 76 2.81 13.01 21.27
N SER A 77 3.38 12.09 22.06
CA SER A 77 3.03 11.77 23.46
C SER A 77 1.65 11.15 23.74
N THR A 78 0.81 10.91 22.74
CA THR A 78 -0.54 10.33 22.93
C THR A 78 -0.49 8.86 23.33
N TYR A 79 0.45 8.09 22.75
CA TYR A 79 0.55 6.65 22.98
C TYR A 79 1.80 6.29 23.76
N SER A 80 1.66 5.33 24.68
CA SER A 80 2.82 4.75 25.36
C SER A 80 3.71 3.98 24.35
N PRO A 81 5.03 3.86 24.58
CA PRO A 81 5.90 3.07 23.72
C PRO A 81 5.43 1.62 23.53
N VAL A 82 4.83 1.01 24.56
CA VAL A 82 4.28 -0.34 24.48
C VAL A 82 3.07 -0.39 23.55
N SER A 83 2.20 0.62 23.59
CA SER A 83 1.05 0.74 22.69
C SER A 83 1.48 0.94 21.24
N ILE A 84 2.50 1.77 21.01
CA ILE A 84 3.08 2.02 19.68
C ILE A 84 3.67 0.74 19.09
N LEU A 85 4.50 0.02 19.85
CA LEU A 85 5.12 -1.23 19.40
C LEU A 85 4.09 -2.34 19.20
N GLY A 86 3.12 -2.44 20.12
CA GLY A 86 2.01 -3.38 20.04
C GLY A 86 1.17 -3.15 18.79
N LEU A 87 0.61 -1.96 18.62
CA LEU A 87 -0.21 -1.63 17.45
C LEU A 87 0.60 -1.73 16.14
N GLY A 88 1.85 -1.25 16.15
CA GLY A 88 2.78 -1.37 15.03
C GLY A 88 2.94 -2.82 14.59
N LEU A 89 3.11 -3.78 15.49
CA LEU A 89 3.21 -5.19 15.13
C LEU A 89 2.01 -5.66 14.29
N PHE A 90 0.79 -5.30 14.67
CA PHE A 90 -0.43 -5.69 13.97
C PHE A 90 -0.57 -4.99 12.62
N MET A 91 -0.24 -3.69 12.54
CA MET A 91 -0.25 -2.96 11.27
C MET A 91 0.76 -3.55 10.27
N TYR A 92 2.00 -3.79 10.70
CA TYR A 92 3.07 -4.28 9.83
C TYR A 92 2.76 -5.69 9.34
N THR A 93 2.37 -6.58 10.26
CA THR A 93 2.00 -7.96 9.89
C THR A 93 0.75 -7.99 9.01
N GLY A 94 -0.21 -7.10 9.25
CA GLY A 94 -1.40 -6.94 8.42
C GLY A 94 -1.08 -6.59 6.96
N TYR A 95 -0.26 -5.57 6.71
CA TYR A 95 0.10 -5.23 5.33
C TYR A 95 1.04 -6.23 4.67
N VAL A 96 1.93 -6.87 5.42
CA VAL A 96 2.73 -7.98 4.90
C VAL A 96 1.83 -9.13 4.48
N PHE A 97 0.78 -9.43 5.25
CA PHE A 97 -0.24 -10.42 4.86
C PHE A 97 -0.97 -10.01 3.58
N VAL A 98 -1.43 -8.76 3.47
CA VAL A 98 -2.06 -8.24 2.24
C VAL A 98 -1.14 -8.38 1.03
N ALA A 99 0.14 -8.01 1.18
CA ALA A 99 1.14 -8.17 0.14
C ALA A 99 1.37 -9.64 -0.21
N ALA A 100 1.38 -10.54 0.78
CA ALA A 100 1.54 -11.97 0.55
C ALA A 100 0.36 -12.55 -0.24
N VAL A 101 -0.88 -12.17 0.08
CA VAL A 101 -2.06 -12.56 -0.69
C VAL A 101 -1.94 -12.08 -2.14
N GLY A 102 -1.49 -10.84 -2.35
CA GLY A 102 -1.19 -10.32 -3.69
C GLY A 102 -0.18 -11.20 -4.44
N GLY A 103 0.92 -11.57 -3.80
CA GLY A 103 1.99 -12.37 -4.40
C GLY A 103 1.65 -13.83 -4.65
N PHE A 104 0.91 -14.48 -3.75
CA PHE A 104 0.63 -15.92 -3.84
C PHE A 104 -0.69 -16.25 -4.52
N ALA A 105 -1.76 -15.51 -4.22
CA ALA A 105 -3.10 -15.83 -4.70
C ALA A 105 -3.46 -15.08 -6.00
N ILE A 106 -3.02 -13.83 -6.13
CA ILE A 106 -3.43 -12.98 -7.25
C ILE A 106 -2.45 -13.07 -8.41
N ARG A 107 -1.14 -12.94 -8.15
CA ARG A 107 -0.09 -12.89 -9.19
C ARG A 107 -0.21 -13.98 -10.26
N ARG A 108 -0.49 -15.23 -9.85
CA ARG A 108 -0.60 -16.39 -10.76
C ARG A 108 -1.79 -16.30 -11.73
N ARG A 109 -2.75 -15.41 -11.47
CA ARG A 109 -3.99 -15.22 -12.24
C ARG A 109 -4.01 -13.91 -13.03
N VAL A 110 -2.91 -13.14 -12.99
CA VAL A 110 -2.82 -11.83 -13.65
C VAL A 110 -2.51 -12.01 -15.14
N LEU A 111 -3.49 -11.68 -15.98
CA LEU A 111 -3.35 -11.64 -17.44
C LEU A 111 -3.08 -10.21 -17.96
N TRP A 112 -2.77 -9.25 -17.08
CA TRP A 112 -2.44 -7.86 -17.41
C TRP A 112 -3.49 -7.17 -18.31
N ARG A 113 -4.78 -7.31 -17.93
CA ARG A 113 -5.94 -6.71 -18.63
C ARG A 113 -6.82 -5.93 -17.65
N THR A 114 -7.83 -5.20 -18.14
CA THR A 114 -8.88 -4.57 -17.33
C THR A 114 -9.49 -5.51 -16.28
N LYS A 115 -9.63 -6.80 -16.63
CA LYS A 115 -10.06 -7.87 -15.70
C LYS A 115 -9.18 -7.97 -14.45
N THR A 116 -7.87 -7.72 -14.56
CA THR A 116 -6.94 -7.73 -13.42
C THR A 116 -7.28 -6.62 -12.44
N ILE A 117 -7.58 -5.42 -12.93
CA ILE A 117 -7.95 -4.28 -12.07
C ILE A 117 -9.26 -4.59 -11.34
N ALA A 118 -10.25 -5.16 -12.04
CA ALA A 118 -11.51 -5.55 -11.42
C ALA A 118 -11.34 -6.61 -10.31
N ILE A 119 -10.55 -7.66 -10.55
CA ILE A 119 -10.25 -8.70 -9.55
C ILE A 119 -9.51 -8.09 -8.36
N PHE A 120 -8.54 -7.23 -8.63
CA PHE A 120 -7.73 -6.56 -7.62
C PHE A 120 -8.61 -5.65 -6.73
N THR A 121 -9.46 -4.83 -7.33
CA THR A 121 -10.44 -4.00 -6.62
C THR A 121 -11.41 -4.86 -5.81
N ALA A 122 -11.94 -5.94 -6.37
CA ALA A 122 -12.87 -6.83 -5.67
C ALA A 122 -12.22 -7.50 -4.45
N ILE A 123 -10.98 -7.99 -4.58
CA ILE A 123 -10.24 -8.64 -3.47
C ILE A 123 -9.81 -7.61 -2.40
N SER A 124 -9.64 -6.34 -2.76
CA SER A 124 -9.30 -5.30 -1.79
C SER A 124 -10.34 -5.17 -0.67
N VAL A 125 -11.62 -5.44 -0.94
CA VAL A 125 -12.69 -5.36 0.06
C VAL A 125 -12.51 -6.36 1.21
N PRO A 126 -12.50 -7.68 0.98
CA PRO A 126 -12.31 -8.64 2.07
C PRO A 126 -10.93 -8.52 2.73
N LEU A 127 -9.89 -8.10 2.00
CA LEU A 127 -8.57 -7.85 2.59
C LEU A 127 -8.56 -6.62 3.49
N THR A 128 -9.29 -5.57 3.15
CA THR A 128 -9.47 -4.39 4.03
C THR A 128 -10.17 -4.79 5.31
N VAL A 129 -11.27 -5.54 5.21
CA VAL A 129 -12.00 -6.02 6.39
C VAL A 129 -11.12 -6.92 7.27
N ALA A 130 -10.36 -7.85 6.66
CA ALA A 130 -9.46 -8.72 7.40
C ALA A 130 -8.32 -7.94 8.09
N TYR A 131 -7.74 -6.97 7.39
CA TYR A 131 -6.72 -6.07 7.94
C TYR A 131 -7.26 -5.27 9.12
N ASP A 132 -8.44 -4.67 8.98
CA ASP A 132 -9.03 -3.86 10.04
C ASP A 132 -9.44 -4.71 11.25
N ALA A 133 -9.98 -5.91 11.04
CA ALA A 133 -10.26 -6.83 12.13
C ALA A 133 -8.97 -7.22 12.88
N TRP A 134 -7.89 -7.47 12.14
CA TRP A 134 -6.59 -7.80 12.71
C TRP A 134 -6.01 -6.65 13.53
N THR A 135 -6.04 -5.42 13.00
CA THR A 135 -5.53 -4.24 13.70
C THR A 135 -6.41 -3.82 14.88
N ALA A 136 -7.73 -3.95 14.78
CA ALA A 136 -8.66 -3.72 15.90
C ALA A 136 -8.44 -4.73 17.03
N PHE A 137 -8.11 -5.98 16.72
CA PHE A 137 -7.68 -6.94 17.74
C PHE A 137 -6.36 -6.51 18.41
N GLY A 138 -5.41 -5.99 17.65
CA GLY A 138 -4.17 -5.40 18.18
C GLY A 138 -4.41 -4.21 19.10
N ASP A 139 -5.28 -3.29 18.69
CA ASP A 139 -5.72 -2.15 19.52
C ASP A 139 -6.35 -2.65 20.83
N TRP A 140 -7.28 -3.59 20.75
CA TRP A 140 -7.88 -4.20 21.93
C TRP A 140 -6.82 -4.79 22.87
N LEU A 141 -5.91 -5.59 22.33
CA LEU A 141 -4.90 -6.28 23.13
C LEU A 141 -3.90 -5.33 23.83
N PHE A 142 -3.54 -4.21 23.19
CA PHE A 142 -2.47 -3.32 23.69
C PHE A 142 -2.94 -1.97 24.24
N ILE A 143 -4.17 -1.57 23.96
CA ILE A 143 -4.69 -0.23 24.26
C ILE A 143 -6.04 -0.33 24.98
N THR A 144 -7.09 -0.73 24.27
CA THR A 144 -8.47 -0.50 24.74
C THR A 144 -8.93 -1.48 25.82
N SER A 145 -8.37 -2.71 25.87
CA SER A 145 -8.64 -3.65 26.99
C SER A 145 -8.20 -3.08 28.35
N ARG A 146 -7.13 -2.28 28.39
CA ARG A 146 -6.58 -1.69 29.62
C ARG A 146 -7.45 -0.56 30.18
N VAL A 147 -8.33 -0.01 29.36
CA VAL A 147 -9.33 0.99 29.75
C VAL A 147 -10.74 0.38 29.84
N GLY A 148 -10.83 -0.96 29.89
CA GLY A 148 -12.06 -1.68 30.20
C GLY A 148 -12.95 -2.02 29.00
N TRP A 149 -12.51 -1.79 27.76
CA TRP A 149 -13.29 -2.16 26.58
C TRP A 149 -13.21 -3.66 26.31
N THR A 150 -14.34 -4.26 25.99
CA THR A 150 -14.44 -5.64 25.50
C THR A 150 -14.16 -5.70 24.00
N LEU A 151 -13.66 -6.84 23.51
CA LEU A 151 -13.37 -7.03 22.09
C LEU A 151 -14.60 -6.77 21.19
N PRO A 152 -15.83 -7.21 21.53
CA PRO A 152 -17.01 -6.86 20.75
C PRO A 152 -17.28 -5.36 20.65
N GLN A 153 -17.01 -4.59 21.70
CA GLN A 153 -17.16 -3.12 21.67
C GLN A 153 -16.15 -2.48 20.72
N VAL A 154 -14.90 -2.95 20.71
CA VAL A 154 -13.86 -2.47 19.79
C VAL A 154 -14.26 -2.76 18.34
N TYR A 155 -14.71 -3.99 18.04
CA TYR A 155 -15.18 -4.31 16.68
C TYR A 155 -16.40 -3.51 16.27
N ALA A 156 -17.36 -3.27 17.17
CA ALA A 156 -18.51 -2.42 16.88
C ALA A 156 -18.08 -0.98 16.55
N ALA A 157 -17.14 -0.42 17.32
CA ALA A 157 -16.58 0.90 17.07
C ALA A 157 -15.72 0.97 15.80
N GLN A 158 -15.14 -0.15 15.36
CA GLN A 158 -14.33 -0.25 14.13
C GLN A 158 -15.19 -0.20 12.85
N VAL A 159 -16.47 -0.58 12.89
CA VAL A 159 -17.34 -0.63 11.69
C VAL A 159 -17.31 0.64 10.83
N PRO A 160 -17.52 1.87 11.37
CA PRO A 160 -17.46 3.09 10.56
C PRO A 160 -16.08 3.34 9.96
N PHE A 161 -15.02 3.05 10.71
CA PHE A 161 -13.64 3.16 10.25
C PHE A 161 -13.35 2.20 9.09
N THR A 162 -13.85 0.98 9.17
CA THR A 162 -13.73 -0.01 8.09
C THR A 162 -14.56 0.34 6.87
N ALA A 163 -15.73 0.94 7.03
CA ALA A 163 -16.51 1.41 5.88
C ALA A 163 -15.73 2.47 5.08
N ILE A 164 -15.07 3.42 5.78
CA ILE A 164 -14.21 4.43 5.14
C ILE A 164 -12.98 3.77 4.50
N HIS A 165 -12.34 2.83 5.19
CA HIS A 165 -11.18 2.13 4.64
C HIS A 165 -11.53 1.33 3.38
N VAL A 166 -12.66 0.63 3.38
CA VAL A 166 -13.16 -0.09 2.20
C VAL A 166 -13.41 0.86 1.05
N PHE A 167 -14.05 2.01 1.30
CA PHE A 167 -14.25 3.03 0.27
C PHE A 167 -12.92 3.56 -0.28
N SER A 168 -11.96 3.86 0.60
CA SER A 168 -10.59 4.26 0.24
C SER A 168 -9.91 3.21 -0.64
N SER A 169 -9.97 1.94 -0.26
CA SER A 169 -9.43 0.82 -1.04
C SER A 169 -10.10 0.72 -2.42
N LEU A 170 -11.42 0.87 -2.51
CA LEU A 170 -12.16 0.87 -3.78
C LEU A 170 -11.78 2.04 -4.68
N LEU A 171 -11.42 3.19 -4.11
CA LEU A 171 -10.95 4.37 -4.85
C LEU A 171 -9.51 4.18 -5.34
N PHE A 172 -8.59 3.80 -4.45
CA PHE A 172 -7.17 3.67 -4.78
C PHE A 172 -6.86 2.45 -5.63
N ALA A 173 -7.63 1.36 -5.51
CA ALA A 173 -7.39 0.14 -6.27
C ALA A 173 -7.33 0.37 -7.79
N PRO A 174 -8.34 1.01 -8.44
CA PRO A 174 -8.25 1.31 -9.86
C PRO A 174 -7.21 2.38 -10.18
N ILE A 175 -7.12 3.46 -9.39
CA ILE A 175 -6.20 4.57 -9.69
C ILE A 175 -4.74 4.11 -9.65
N LEU A 176 -4.32 3.54 -8.52
CA LEU A 176 -2.95 3.07 -8.32
C LEU A 176 -2.71 1.78 -9.09
N GLY A 177 -3.70 0.88 -9.17
CA GLY A 177 -3.61 -0.34 -9.94
C GLY A 177 -3.33 -0.07 -11.41
N VAL A 178 -4.08 0.82 -12.07
CA VAL A 178 -3.83 1.23 -13.46
C VAL A 178 -2.46 1.90 -13.59
N THR A 179 -2.16 2.85 -12.72
CA THR A 179 -0.93 3.65 -12.79
C THR A 179 0.32 2.78 -12.71
N PHE A 180 0.43 1.97 -11.65
CA PHE A 180 1.60 1.13 -11.44
C PHE A 180 1.65 -0.05 -12.40
N LEU A 181 0.50 -0.55 -12.85
CA LEU A 181 0.46 -1.55 -13.91
C LEU A 181 1.03 -0.98 -15.22
N ALA A 182 0.61 0.22 -15.61
CA ALA A 182 1.10 0.87 -16.83
C ALA A 182 2.61 1.10 -16.76
N ILE A 183 3.12 1.61 -15.62
CA ILE A 183 4.57 1.79 -15.42
C ILE A 183 5.31 0.44 -15.48
N HIS A 184 4.72 -0.63 -14.93
CA HIS A 184 5.34 -1.95 -14.93
C HIS A 184 5.43 -2.55 -16.34
N LEU A 185 4.39 -2.41 -17.15
CA LEU A 185 4.31 -2.99 -18.49
C LEU A 185 5.04 -2.16 -19.55
N TYR A 186 4.90 -0.84 -19.48
CA TYR A 186 5.36 0.07 -20.54
C TYR A 186 6.60 0.87 -20.13
N GLY A 187 6.99 0.86 -18.85
CA GLY A 187 8.09 1.67 -18.36
C GLY A 187 7.71 3.14 -18.13
N LEU A 188 8.71 3.96 -17.78
CA LEU A 188 8.54 5.41 -17.60
C LEU A 188 8.92 6.16 -18.89
N PRO A 189 8.20 7.23 -19.25
CA PRO A 189 8.61 8.13 -20.31
C PRO A 189 9.86 8.89 -19.85
N VAL A 190 10.93 8.78 -20.63
CA VAL A 190 12.19 9.49 -20.44
C VAL A 190 12.45 10.33 -21.68
N VAL A 191 12.77 11.60 -21.47
CA VAL A 191 13.16 12.51 -22.55
C VAL A 191 14.66 12.31 -22.82
N GLY A 192 15.02 12.03 -24.07
CA GLY A 192 16.41 11.85 -24.48
C GLY A 192 16.72 12.54 -25.81
N PRO A 193 18.01 12.60 -26.21
CA PRO A 193 18.39 13.07 -27.54
C PRO A 193 17.72 12.20 -28.61
N ALA A 194 17.18 12.84 -29.66
CA ALA A 194 16.72 12.10 -30.83
C ALA A 194 17.88 11.25 -31.39
N GLU A 195 17.59 10.00 -31.76
CA GLU A 195 18.56 9.18 -32.49
C GLU A 195 18.89 9.90 -33.80
N ALA A 196 20.18 10.04 -34.12
CA ALA A 196 20.57 10.52 -35.43
C ALA A 196 19.97 9.56 -36.47
N PRO A 197 19.38 10.07 -37.56
CA PRO A 197 18.83 9.21 -38.60
C PRO A 197 19.91 8.20 -39.01
N ALA A 198 19.56 6.92 -38.99
CA ALA A 198 20.46 5.87 -39.46
C ALA A 198 20.83 6.21 -40.91
N GLU A 199 22.11 6.43 -41.17
CA GLU A 199 22.60 6.60 -42.54
C GLU A 199 22.20 5.35 -43.32
N SER A 200 21.30 5.53 -44.28
CA SER A 200 20.94 4.50 -45.24
C SER A 200 22.18 4.17 -46.07
N GLN A 201 22.80 3.01 -45.79
CA GLN A 201 23.83 2.41 -46.65
C GLN A 201 23.19 1.69 -47.83
#